data_AF-A0A969ZJF8-F1
#
_entry.id   AF-A0A969ZJF8-F1
#
_cell.length_a   1.000
_cell.length_b   1.000
_cell.length_c   1.000
_cell.angle_alpha   90.00
_cell.angle_beta   90.00
_cell.angle_gamma   90.00
#
_symmetry.space_group_name_H-M   'P 1'
#
loop_
_entity.id
_entity.type
_entity.pdbx_description
1 polymer ?
#
loop_
_entity_poly.entity_id
_entity_poly.type
_entity_poly.pdbx_seq_one_letter_code
_entity_poly.pdbx_strand_id
1 'polypeptide(L)'
;MSNQSYSCDELKTKIRSLKKLEKKIRFSDLHTSDSGKIRSFVWDEFFDLGKEYKGKAKYSLSKLAAMTKEEIREVIDEYFFHVYYRFYKENGILSVQLYDPDILARIGLPFDADSKDIKKKFRELAKKYHPDTGGDSKKFIELMENYKKLTDDHITK
;
A
#
# COMPACT_ATOMS: atom_id res chain seq x y z
N MET A 1 7.82 26.87 17.02
CA MET A 1 7.61 25.70 16.15
C MET A 1 6.11 25.50 16.03
N SER A 2 5.51 26.03 14.97
CA SER A 2 4.06 26.08 14.82
C SER A 2 3.54 24.72 14.34
N ASN A 3 3.26 23.81 15.29
CA ASN A 3 2.50 22.57 15.03
C ASN A 3 1.06 22.92 14.65
N GLN A 4 0.87 23.40 13.42
CA GLN A 4 -0.45 23.57 12.85
C GLN A 4 -0.91 22.20 12.35
N SER A 5 -1.70 21.49 13.15
CA SER A 5 -2.52 20.37 12.66
C SER A 5 -3.49 20.87 11.57
N TYR A 6 -3.84 20.03 10.61
CA TYR A 6 -4.85 20.38 9.61
C TYR A 6 -6.22 20.55 10.28
N SER A 7 -6.98 21.55 9.85
CA SER A 7 -8.40 21.58 10.21
C SER A 7 -9.11 20.37 9.59
N CYS A 8 -10.12 19.83 10.28
CA CYS A 8 -10.91 18.69 9.78
C CYS A 8 -11.47 18.93 8.37
N ASP A 9 -11.85 20.16 8.04
CA ASP A 9 -12.42 20.49 6.73
C ASP A 9 -11.36 20.65 5.63
N GLU A 10 -10.18 21.15 5.97
CA GLU A 10 -9.02 21.16 5.07
C GLU A 10 -8.60 19.74 4.71
N LEU A 11 -8.55 18.87 5.72
CA LEU A 11 -8.19 17.47 5.58
C LEU A 11 -9.20 16.71 4.71
N LYS A 12 -10.51 16.85 4.98
CA LYS A 12 -11.55 16.27 4.11
C LYS A 12 -11.39 16.71 2.66
N THR A 13 -11.14 18.00 2.45
CA THR A 13 -10.97 18.57 1.11
C THR A 13 -9.74 18.00 0.41
N LYS A 14 -8.61 17.95 1.11
CA LYS A 14 -7.36 17.37 0.64
C LYS A 14 -7.56 15.89 0.27
N ILE A 15 -8.08 15.07 1.17
CA ILE A 15 -8.28 13.63 0.93
C ILE A 15 -9.27 13.38 -0.24
N ARG A 16 -10.32 14.20 -0.39
CA ARG A 16 -11.22 14.09 -1.56
C ARG A 16 -10.53 14.45 -2.89
N SER A 17 -9.61 15.41 -2.88
CA SER A 17 -8.83 15.73 -4.07
C SER A 17 -7.91 14.58 -4.51
N LEU A 18 -7.41 13.76 -3.57
CA LEU A 18 -6.61 12.57 -3.86
C LEU A 18 -7.40 11.54 -4.69
N LYS A 19 -8.69 11.33 -4.39
CA LYS A 19 -9.57 10.45 -5.19
C LYS A 19 -9.71 10.94 -6.62
N LYS A 20 -9.82 12.26 -6.82
CA LYS A 20 -9.86 12.87 -8.16
C LYS A 20 -8.56 12.66 -8.91
N LEU A 21 -7.42 12.74 -8.22
CA LEU A 21 -6.11 12.52 -8.84
C LEU A 21 -5.91 11.05 -9.21
N GLU A 22 -6.30 10.11 -8.35
CA GLU A 22 -6.30 8.69 -8.69
C GLU A 22 -7.18 8.40 -9.92
N LYS A 23 -8.39 9.00 -9.97
CA LYS A 23 -9.25 8.89 -11.17
C LYS A 23 -8.50 9.33 -12.43
N LYS A 24 -7.73 10.43 -12.35
CA LYS A 24 -6.92 10.89 -13.48
C LYS A 24 -5.74 9.98 -13.79
N ILE A 25 -5.06 9.42 -12.79
CA ILE A 25 -3.89 8.56 -13.01
C ILE A 25 -4.29 7.20 -13.58
N ARG A 26 -5.23 6.50 -12.91
CA ARG A 26 -5.58 5.11 -13.24
C ARG A 26 -6.70 4.98 -14.27
N PHE A 27 -7.55 6.00 -14.41
CA PHE A 27 -8.77 5.92 -15.20
C PHE A 27 -8.89 7.00 -16.29
N SER A 28 -7.86 7.82 -16.54
CA SER A 28 -7.86 8.76 -17.66
C SER A 28 -7.45 8.07 -18.97
N ASP A 29 -8.44 7.50 -19.65
CA ASP A 29 -8.62 7.39 -21.11
C ASP A 29 -7.48 7.01 -22.09
N LEU A 30 -6.37 6.40 -21.65
CA LEU A 30 -5.35 5.92 -22.59
C LEU A 30 -5.18 4.39 -22.69
N HIS A 31 -5.81 3.58 -21.84
CA HIS A 31 -5.71 2.12 -21.91
C HIS A 31 -7.03 1.43 -21.51
N THR A 32 -8.09 1.66 -22.28
CA THR A 32 -9.28 0.79 -22.27
C THR A 32 -9.01 -0.44 -23.13
N SER A 33 -8.18 -1.34 -22.60
CA SER A 33 -8.14 -2.74 -23.03
C SER A 33 -8.85 -3.58 -21.98
N ASP A 34 -10.15 -3.71 -22.21
CA ASP A 34 -10.96 -4.90 -21.97
C ASP A 34 -10.61 -5.77 -20.75
N SER A 35 -11.22 -5.44 -19.61
CA SER A 35 -11.84 -6.46 -18.78
C SER A 35 -12.91 -5.79 -17.93
N GLY A 36 -14.16 -6.21 -18.08
CA GLY A 36 -15.34 -5.69 -17.37
C GLY A 36 -15.34 -5.87 -15.84
N LYS A 37 -14.17 -5.95 -15.20
CA LYS A 37 -14.03 -5.86 -13.75
C LYS A 37 -14.11 -4.40 -13.33
N ILE A 38 -15.05 -4.11 -12.43
CA ILE A 38 -15.11 -2.85 -11.70
C ILE A 38 -13.77 -2.69 -10.97
N ARG A 39 -12.90 -1.81 -11.47
CA ARG A 39 -11.61 -1.50 -10.83
C ARG A 39 -11.89 -0.68 -9.56
N SER A 40 -11.52 -1.21 -8.40
CA SER A 40 -11.65 -0.49 -7.13
C SER A 40 -10.64 0.66 -7.04
N PHE A 41 -11.04 1.75 -6.37
CA PHE A 41 -10.11 2.82 -6.01
C PHE A 41 -9.26 2.37 -4.82
N VAL A 42 -7.96 2.64 -4.88
CA VAL A 42 -7.07 2.60 -3.72
C VAL A 42 -7.62 3.51 -2.63
N TRP A 43 -8.24 4.63 -3.02
CA TRP A 43 -8.84 5.57 -2.08
C TRP A 43 -9.86 4.89 -1.16
N ASP A 44 -10.68 3.97 -1.68
CA ASP A 44 -11.72 3.30 -0.90
C ASP A 44 -11.13 2.32 0.14
N GLU A 45 -9.87 1.91 -0.03
CA GLU A 45 -9.13 1.05 0.89
C GLU A 45 -8.30 1.86 1.90
N PHE A 46 -7.90 3.08 1.54
CA PHE A 46 -7.10 3.94 2.40
C PHE A 46 -7.95 4.86 3.29
N PHE A 47 -9.05 5.40 2.79
CA PHE A 47 -9.76 6.49 3.46
C PHE A 47 -11.25 6.22 3.68
N ASP A 48 -11.68 6.41 4.92
CA ASP A 48 -13.10 6.53 5.28
C ASP A 48 -13.37 7.89 5.93
N LEU A 49 -14.05 8.74 5.17
CA LEU A 49 -14.44 10.09 5.59
C LEU A 49 -15.91 10.16 6.05
N GLY A 50 -16.56 9.01 6.27
CA GLY A 50 -17.90 8.94 6.82
C GLY A 50 -17.99 9.49 8.24
N LYS A 51 -19.21 9.87 8.66
CA LYS A 51 -19.48 10.19 10.07
C LYS A 51 -19.30 8.97 10.98
N GLU A 52 -19.65 7.80 10.46
CA GLU A 52 -19.46 6.51 11.12
C GLU A 52 -18.40 5.73 10.35
N TYR A 53 -17.38 5.25 11.06
CA TYR A 53 -16.32 4.46 10.47
C TYR A 53 -16.82 3.06 10.14
N LYS A 54 -16.80 2.70 8.85
CA LYS A 54 -17.34 1.44 8.33
C LYS A 54 -16.36 0.28 8.45
N GLY A 55 -15.16 0.48 9.03
CA GLY A 55 -14.20 -0.59 9.32
C GLY A 55 -13.37 -1.07 8.14
N LYS A 56 -13.61 -0.56 6.92
CA LYS A 56 -13.02 -1.11 5.69
C LYS A 56 -11.74 -0.41 5.24
N ALA A 57 -11.49 0.82 5.67
CA ALA A 57 -10.38 1.64 5.18
C ALA A 57 -9.28 1.80 6.23
N LYS A 58 -8.01 1.92 5.81
CA LYS A 58 -6.85 1.99 6.71
C LYS A 58 -6.87 3.22 7.64
N TYR A 59 -7.46 4.32 7.20
CA TYR A 59 -7.53 5.59 7.93
C TYR A 59 -8.94 6.18 7.94
N SER A 60 -9.46 6.43 9.15
CA SER A 60 -10.66 7.24 9.36
C SER A 60 -10.32 8.73 9.40
N LEU A 61 -11.31 9.59 9.17
CA LEU A 61 -11.15 11.04 9.33
C LEU A 61 -10.63 11.44 10.72
N SER A 62 -11.15 10.81 11.78
CA SER A 62 -10.71 11.11 13.16
C SER A 62 -9.24 10.75 13.39
N LYS A 63 -8.80 9.61 12.86
CA LYS A 63 -7.39 9.17 12.94
C LYS A 63 -6.49 10.16 12.22
N LEU A 64 -6.85 10.55 11.00
CA LEU A 64 -6.07 11.51 10.22
C LEU A 64 -6.03 12.91 10.88
N ALA A 65 -7.12 13.36 11.50
CA ALA A 65 -7.16 14.66 12.18
C ALA A 65 -6.28 14.70 13.45
N ALA A 66 -6.01 13.54 14.06
CA ALA A 66 -5.11 13.41 15.20
C ALA A 66 -3.63 13.32 14.80
N MET A 67 -3.32 13.13 13.52
CA MET A 67 -1.97 12.98 13.00
C MET A 67 -1.29 14.33 12.76
N THR A 68 0.03 14.34 12.85
CA THR A 68 0.88 15.47 12.46
C THR A 68 0.89 15.65 10.94
N LYS A 69 1.40 16.79 10.47
CA LYS A 69 1.50 17.06 9.02
C LYS A 69 2.44 16.07 8.33
N GLU A 70 3.50 15.68 9.03
CA GLU A 70 4.52 14.73 8.61
C GLU A 70 3.91 13.33 8.48
N GLU A 71 3.17 12.88 9.49
CA GLU A 71 2.45 11.60 9.46
C GLU A 71 1.39 11.58 8.34
N ILE A 72 0.64 12.68 8.14
CA ILE A 72 -0.32 12.79 7.04
C ILE A 72 0.39 12.75 5.69
N ARG A 73 1.60 13.31 5.58
CA ARG A 73 2.41 13.23 4.36
C ARG A 73 2.80 11.78 4.07
N GLU A 74 3.27 11.03 5.06
CA GLU A 74 3.62 9.61 4.90
C GLU A 74 2.41 8.78 4.45
N VAL A 75 1.22 9.05 5.01
CA VAL A 75 -0.02 8.39 4.57
C VAL A 75 -0.34 8.70 3.12
N ILE A 76 -0.12 9.94 2.68
CA ILE A 76 -0.34 10.36 1.29
C ILE A 76 0.69 9.71 0.36
N ASP A 77 1.95 9.64 0.78
CA ASP A 77 3.03 9.03 0.01
C ASP A 77 2.78 7.52 -0.15
N GLU A 78 2.38 6.83 0.91
CA GLU A 78 1.94 5.43 0.86
C GLU A 78 0.75 5.26 -0.09
N TYR A 79 -0.29 6.08 0.06
CA TYR A 79 -1.46 6.05 -0.82
C TYR A 79 -1.07 6.19 -2.30
N PHE A 80 -0.21 7.17 -2.64
CA PHE A 80 0.22 7.35 -4.02
C PHE A 80 1.08 6.20 -4.51
N PHE A 81 1.91 5.61 -3.65
CA PHE A 81 2.66 4.42 -3.99
C PHE A 81 1.74 3.27 -4.41
N HIS A 82 0.67 3.01 -3.67
CA HIS A 82 -0.34 2.01 -4.06
C HIS A 82 -1.06 2.37 -5.37
N VAL A 83 -1.39 3.64 -5.57
CA VAL A 83 -2.00 4.12 -6.83
C VAL A 83 -1.07 3.86 -8.02
N TYR A 84 0.21 4.20 -7.90
CA TYR A 84 1.20 3.98 -8.95
C TYR A 84 1.48 2.49 -9.15
N TYR A 85 1.63 1.70 -8.08
CA TYR A 85 1.79 0.25 -8.16
C TYR A 85 0.63 -0.39 -8.95
N ARG A 86 -0.62 -0.06 -8.62
CA ARG A 86 -1.78 -0.56 -9.38
C ARG A 86 -1.78 -0.07 -10.81
N PHE A 87 -1.46 1.19 -11.05
CA PHE A 87 -1.35 1.71 -12.41
C PHE A 87 -0.33 0.91 -13.24
N TYR A 88 0.89 0.73 -12.75
CA TYR A 88 1.92 -0.01 -13.48
C TYR A 88 1.56 -1.48 -13.66
N LYS A 89 0.99 -2.12 -12.63
CA LYS A 89 0.51 -3.50 -12.70
C LYS A 89 -0.61 -3.67 -13.72
N GLU A 90 -1.58 -2.76 -13.73
CA GLU A 90 -2.72 -2.77 -14.68
C GLU A 90 -2.29 -2.52 -16.12
N ASN A 91 -1.27 -1.70 -16.35
CA ASN A 91 -0.76 -1.39 -17.68
C ASN A 91 0.34 -2.37 -18.14
N GLY A 92 0.72 -3.37 -17.32
CA GLY A 92 1.78 -4.33 -17.66
C GLY A 92 3.19 -3.73 -17.73
N ILE A 93 3.43 -2.57 -17.11
CA ILE A 93 4.72 -1.85 -17.12
C ILE A 93 5.42 -2.03 -15.76
N LEU A 94 5.21 -3.17 -15.09
CA LEU A 94 5.83 -3.38 -13.77
C LEU A 94 7.35 -3.47 -13.93
N SER A 95 8.07 -2.54 -13.33
CA SER A 95 9.54 -2.54 -13.37
C SER A 95 10.10 -3.61 -12.43
N VAL A 96 11.34 -4.05 -12.67
CA VAL A 96 12.07 -5.05 -11.86
C VAL A 96 12.28 -4.63 -10.39
N GLN A 97 11.92 -3.38 -10.03
CA GLN A 97 12.17 -2.80 -8.71
C GLN A 97 10.90 -2.38 -7.95
N LEU A 98 9.70 -2.60 -8.51
CA LEU A 98 8.44 -2.20 -7.88
C LEU A 98 7.68 -3.38 -7.24
N TYR A 99 7.78 -3.49 -5.92
CA TYR A 99 7.21 -4.58 -5.13
C TYR A 99 5.79 -4.27 -4.64
N ASP A 100 4.99 -5.32 -4.36
CA ASP A 100 3.65 -5.18 -3.79
C ASP A 100 3.71 -4.59 -2.37
N PRO A 101 3.21 -3.35 -2.15
CA PRO A 101 3.31 -2.67 -0.87
C PRO A 101 2.49 -3.35 0.25
N ASP A 102 1.40 -4.06 -0.08
CA ASP A 102 0.63 -4.81 0.92
C ASP A 102 1.44 -5.99 1.47
N ILE A 103 2.24 -6.62 0.61
CA ILE A 103 3.11 -7.74 1.01
C ILE A 103 4.31 -7.22 1.80
N LEU A 104 4.91 -6.08 1.40
CA LEU A 104 5.97 -5.42 2.16
C LEU A 104 5.51 -5.09 3.59
N ALA A 105 4.32 -4.50 3.74
CA ALA A 105 3.75 -4.21 5.04
C ALA A 105 3.56 -5.46 5.90
N ARG A 106 3.11 -6.58 5.31
CA ARG A 106 2.92 -7.87 6.02
C ARG A 106 4.22 -8.46 6.56
N ILE A 107 5.34 -8.28 5.86
CA ILE A 107 6.68 -8.69 6.33
C ILE A 107 7.38 -7.61 7.16
N GLY A 108 6.72 -6.49 7.43
CA GLY A 108 7.21 -5.40 8.26
C GLY A 108 8.29 -4.55 7.59
N LEU A 109 8.12 -4.30 6.29
CA LEU A 109 8.93 -3.37 5.50
C LEU A 109 8.09 -2.16 5.07
N PRO A 110 8.74 -0.99 4.87
CA PRO A 110 8.06 0.16 4.30
C PRO A 110 7.70 -0.08 2.83
N PHE A 111 6.74 0.70 2.32
CA PHE A 111 6.22 0.56 0.95
C PHE A 111 7.28 0.82 -0.14
N ASP A 112 8.35 1.55 0.20
CA ASP A 112 9.47 1.90 -0.68
C ASP A 112 10.70 0.98 -0.51
N ALA A 113 10.56 -0.13 0.23
CA ALA A 113 11.66 -1.04 0.48
C ALA A 113 12.23 -1.67 -0.80
N ASP A 114 13.57 -1.79 -0.84
CA ASP A 114 14.26 -2.35 -1.99
C ASP A 114 14.47 -3.87 -1.90
N SER A 115 15.02 -4.46 -2.97
CA SER A 115 15.31 -5.89 -3.01
C SER A 115 16.28 -6.37 -1.90
N LYS A 116 17.18 -5.50 -1.42
CA LYS A 116 18.14 -5.84 -0.36
C LYS A 116 17.43 -5.88 0.99
N ASP A 117 16.56 -4.91 1.26
CA ASP A 117 15.74 -4.86 2.47
C ASP A 117 14.80 -6.06 2.55
N ILE A 118 14.14 -6.41 1.44
CA ILE A 118 13.28 -7.61 1.34
C ILE A 118 14.07 -8.88 1.66
N LYS A 119 15.22 -9.08 1.01
CA LYS A 119 16.07 -10.26 1.25
C LYS A 119 16.58 -10.30 2.69
N LYS A 120 16.94 -9.15 3.27
CA LYS A 120 17.40 -9.06 4.66
C LYS A 120 16.29 -9.45 5.62
N LYS A 121 15.12 -8.82 5.50
CA LYS A 121 13.97 -9.07 6.37
C LYS A 121 13.46 -10.50 6.29
N PHE A 122 13.42 -11.06 5.07
CA PHE A 122 13.05 -12.45 4.86
C PHE A 122 13.98 -13.40 5.62
N ARG A 123 15.31 -13.21 5.54
CA ARG A 123 16.27 -14.05 6.30
C ARG A 123 16.10 -13.95 7.81
N GLU A 124 15.80 -12.75 8.32
CA GLU A 124 15.53 -12.54 9.75
C GLU A 124 14.26 -13.28 10.21
N LEU A 125 13.16 -13.14 9.46
CA LEU A 125 11.89 -13.79 9.78
C LEU A 125 11.95 -15.31 9.57
N ALA A 126 12.66 -15.78 8.54
CA ALA A 126 12.84 -17.20 8.28
C ALA A 126 13.54 -17.89 9.44
N LYS A 127 14.62 -17.30 9.98
CA LYS A 127 15.30 -17.81 11.18
C LYS A 127 14.39 -17.84 12.41
N LYS A 128 13.51 -16.84 12.55
CA LYS A 128 12.58 -16.71 13.67
C LYS A 128 11.43 -17.73 13.62
N TYR A 129 10.92 -18.03 12.43
CA TYR A 129 9.75 -18.91 12.25
C TYR A 129 10.11 -20.34 11.85
N HIS A 130 11.39 -20.64 11.65
CA HIS A 130 11.82 -21.99 11.26
C HIS A 130 11.34 -23.04 12.27
N PRO A 131 10.63 -24.10 11.85
CA PRO A 131 10.13 -25.12 12.77
C PRO A 131 11.25 -25.82 13.54
N ASP A 132 12.40 -26.06 12.91
CA ASP A 132 13.56 -26.69 13.55
C ASP A 132 14.16 -25.87 14.70
N THR A 133 13.92 -24.56 14.76
CA THR A 133 14.35 -23.70 15.88
C THR A 133 13.22 -23.47 16.89
N GLY A 134 12.14 -24.24 16.82
CA GLY A 134 10.94 -24.08 17.65
C GLY A 134 9.99 -22.97 17.17
N GLY A 135 10.15 -22.53 15.92
CA GLY A 135 9.30 -21.52 15.30
C GLY A 135 7.95 -22.04 14.82
N ASP A 136 7.08 -21.10 14.44
CA ASP A 136 5.71 -21.39 13.99
C ASP A 136 5.68 -21.73 12.49
N SER A 137 5.43 -22.99 12.17
CA SER A 137 5.37 -23.50 10.79
C SER A 137 4.34 -22.77 9.91
N LYS A 138 3.20 -22.33 10.49
CA LYS A 138 2.18 -21.60 9.71
C LYS A 138 2.70 -20.24 9.28
N LYS A 139 3.35 -19.51 10.19
CA LYS A 139 3.99 -18.22 9.89
C LYS A 139 5.14 -18.38 8.91
N PHE A 140 5.86 -19.49 8.96
CA PHE A 140 6.91 -19.80 7.99
C PHE A 140 6.35 -20.02 6.58
N ILE A 141 5.27 -20.80 6.44
CA ILE A 141 4.58 -21.01 5.16
C ILE A 141 4.07 -19.68 4.60
N GLU A 142 3.42 -18.86 5.42
CA GLU A 142 2.92 -17.54 5.02
C GLU A 142 4.07 -16.62 4.56
N LEU A 143 5.21 -16.63 5.26
CA LEU A 143 6.41 -15.88 4.88
C LEU A 143 6.94 -16.32 3.50
N MET A 144 6.97 -17.64 3.23
CA MET A 144 7.40 -18.18 1.94
C MET A 144 6.47 -17.77 0.80
N GLU A 145 5.15 -17.83 1.01
CA GLU A 145 4.16 -17.41 0.02
C GLU A 145 4.25 -15.92 -0.30
N ASN A 146 4.40 -15.08 0.72
CA ASN A 146 4.60 -13.63 0.56
C ASN A 146 5.88 -13.34 -0.24
N TYR A 147 6.99 -13.97 0.12
CA TYR A 147 8.26 -13.80 -0.58
C TYR A 147 8.18 -14.24 -2.04
N LYS A 148 7.55 -15.38 -2.31
CA LYS A 148 7.32 -15.88 -3.67
C LYS A 148 6.53 -14.89 -4.51
N LYS A 149 5.44 -14.33 -3.98
CA LYS A 149 4.64 -13.32 -4.69
C LYS A 149 5.46 -12.06 -5.02
N LEU A 150 6.31 -11.61 -4.09
CA LEU A 150 7.21 -10.48 -4.33
C LEU A 150 8.22 -10.78 -5.44
N THR A 151 8.74 -12.01 -5.53
CA THR A 151 9.74 -12.37 -6.55
C THR A 151 9.14 -12.74 -7.90
N ASP A 152 7.96 -13.35 -7.92
CA ASP A 152 7.29 -13.84 -9.14
C ASP A 152 6.71 -12.67 -9.97
N ASP A 153 6.17 -11.63 -9.31
CA ASP A 153 5.69 -10.41 -10.00
C ASP A 153 6.82 -9.69 -10.79
N HIS A 154 8.09 -9.99 -10.49
CA HIS A 154 9.26 -9.45 -11.19
C HIS A 154 9.85 -10.37 -12.29
N ILE A 155 9.32 -11.58 -12.48
CA ILE A 155 9.88 -12.59 -13.40
C ILE A 155 9.15 -12.63 -14.75
N THR A 156 8.27 -11.69 -15.06
CA THR A 156 7.57 -11.67 -16.37
C THR A 156 8.57 -11.44 -17.52
N LYS A 157 8.93 -12.54 -18.19
CA LYS A 157 9.65 -12.61 -19.46
C LYS A 157 8.78 -12.14 -20.62
#